data_AF-A0A5C7LZ46-F1
#
_entry.id   AF-A0A5C7LZ46-F1
#
_cell.length_a   1.000
_cell.length_b   1.000
_cell.length_c   1.000
_cell.angle_alpha   90.00
_cell.angle_beta   90.00
_cell.angle_gamma   90.00
#
_symmetry.space_group_name_H-M   'P 1'
#
loop_
_entity.id
_entity.type
_entity.pdbx_description
1 polymer ?
#
loop_
_entity_poly.entity_id
_entity_poly.type
_entity_poly.pdbx_seq_one_letter_code
_entity_poly.pdbx_strand_id
1 'polypeptide(L)'
;MKSSPKPPPAPDPVATANAQAQMNKETAVAQANLNRIDQYTPTGSMRYSQIGTNPDGTPQYRQDVELSAVEQQKLNQANEIALAMGNLATSNIDRVRAVQTTPFDYSGAPQRVNSVTPNSPMSRGPTSGYSIQNSIDGYGDVQEGLDFGSGALMPTVDALNAAGGKAYDAVYKQYASRLDPQWQQRESDARARLSAQGISENSDAFRREMDNMGRDRNDAYGQAMYMAQQAGSQEQSRLLDLALRSRGQNAAEVSTAGNFRNAAQDQQYNQALAIAELYNNANQQRFSQDQATAAFGNQVRAQEFNEGVSNANMTNAGREAAIMEEAYKRNLPLNEIAALLGTGGVNMPEFNSVPQVGVAAPDYQGVVMNNYNNAMRQYESAMAARSQGLGSIFGAAGSLGGAAILSDMRLKTAIRRIGTLANGLATYAFKYIGSAIEQFGVMAQDVLKVRPDAVHTLPSGYLAVDYRKVYA
;
A
#
# COMPACT_ATOMS: atom_id res chain seq x y z
N MET A 1 -87.31 -53.35 63.74
CA MET A 1 -86.14 -52.46 63.90
C MET A 1 -85.06 -53.23 64.67
N LYS A 2 -83.94 -53.61 64.06
CA LYS A 2 -82.80 -54.25 64.74
C LYS A 2 -81.80 -53.15 65.17
N SER A 3 -81.34 -53.21 66.42
CA SER A 3 -80.44 -52.23 67.07
C SER A 3 -79.04 -52.18 66.44
N SER A 4 -78.44 -50.99 66.44
CA SER A 4 -77.15 -50.65 65.80
C SER A 4 -75.95 -51.45 66.35
N PRO A 5 -74.95 -51.83 65.52
CA PRO A 5 -73.71 -52.47 65.97
C PRO A 5 -72.79 -51.48 66.72
N LYS A 6 -72.00 -51.98 67.70
CA LYS A 6 -70.99 -51.21 68.45
C LYS A 6 -69.58 -51.36 67.84
N PRO A 7 -68.73 -50.32 67.89
CA PRO A 7 -67.37 -50.35 67.34
C PRO A 7 -66.38 -51.20 68.16
N PRO A 8 -65.33 -51.77 67.54
CA PRO A 8 -64.32 -52.60 68.22
C PRO A 8 -63.37 -51.78 69.12
N PRO A 9 -62.86 -52.35 70.24
CA PRO A 9 -61.91 -51.69 71.15
C PRO A 9 -60.52 -51.53 70.51
N ALA A 10 -59.84 -50.41 70.80
CA ALA A 10 -58.54 -50.07 70.22
C ALA A 10 -57.37 -50.85 70.89
N PRO A 11 -56.31 -51.23 70.13
CA PRO A 11 -55.10 -51.85 70.69
C PRO A 11 -54.33 -50.93 71.66
N ASP A 12 -53.62 -51.51 72.64
CA ASP A 12 -52.76 -50.76 73.57
C ASP A 12 -51.49 -50.26 72.86
N PRO A 13 -51.31 -48.94 72.69
CA PRO A 13 -50.19 -48.38 71.96
C PRO A 13 -48.83 -48.61 72.64
N VAL A 14 -48.78 -48.71 73.98
CA VAL A 14 -47.51 -48.83 74.72
C VAL A 14 -46.94 -50.25 74.59
N ALA A 15 -47.79 -51.27 74.72
CA ALA A 15 -47.39 -52.66 74.54
C ALA A 15 -46.92 -52.94 73.10
N THR A 16 -47.63 -52.42 72.10
CA THR A 16 -47.25 -52.57 70.68
C THR A 16 -45.94 -51.86 70.35
N ALA A 17 -45.71 -50.65 70.88
CA ALA A 17 -44.48 -49.90 70.66
C ALA A 17 -43.26 -50.59 71.31
N ASN A 18 -43.39 -51.12 72.52
CA ASN A 18 -42.30 -51.82 73.20
C ASN A 18 -41.90 -53.12 72.48
N ALA A 19 -42.87 -53.88 71.98
CA ALA A 19 -42.59 -55.08 71.20
C ALA A 19 -41.83 -54.76 69.90
N GLN A 20 -42.28 -53.73 69.15
CA GLN A 20 -41.61 -53.28 67.93
C GLN A 20 -40.19 -52.79 68.20
N ALA A 21 -39.97 -52.04 69.29
CA ALA A 21 -38.65 -51.53 69.67
C ALA A 21 -37.64 -52.65 69.96
N GLN A 22 -38.06 -53.71 70.65
CA GLN A 22 -37.20 -54.85 70.94
C GLN A 22 -36.81 -55.62 69.66
N MET A 23 -37.77 -55.87 68.76
CA MET A 23 -37.48 -56.53 67.48
C MET A 23 -36.56 -55.69 66.58
N ASN A 24 -36.74 -54.36 66.55
CA ASN A 24 -35.86 -53.45 65.81
C ASN A 24 -34.43 -53.51 66.34
N LYS A 25 -34.26 -53.55 67.66
CA LYS A 25 -32.95 -53.63 68.32
C LYS A 25 -32.24 -54.95 68.04
N GLU A 26 -32.94 -56.09 68.16
CA GLU A 26 -32.37 -57.40 67.85
C GLU A 26 -31.95 -57.51 66.38
N THR A 27 -32.78 -56.96 65.49
CA THR A 27 -32.49 -56.90 64.05
C THR A 27 -31.25 -56.04 63.76
N ALA A 28 -31.14 -54.86 64.37
CA ALA A 28 -30.00 -53.97 64.19
C ALA A 28 -28.69 -54.59 64.70
N VAL A 29 -28.74 -55.33 65.82
CA VAL A 29 -27.57 -56.06 66.34
C VAL A 29 -27.17 -57.20 65.40
N ALA A 30 -28.14 -57.99 64.91
CA ALA A 30 -27.87 -59.05 63.94
C ALA A 30 -27.25 -58.50 62.64
N GLN A 31 -27.80 -57.41 62.12
CA GLN A 31 -27.26 -56.72 60.93
C GLN A 31 -25.86 -56.17 61.17
N ALA A 32 -25.59 -55.56 62.34
CA ALA A 32 -24.26 -55.06 62.67
C ALA A 32 -23.22 -56.19 62.74
N ASN A 33 -23.59 -57.35 63.30
CA ASN A 33 -22.71 -58.51 63.40
C ASN A 33 -22.42 -59.13 62.03
N LEU A 34 -23.42 -59.18 61.14
CA LEU A 34 -23.24 -59.69 59.77
C LEU A 34 -22.35 -58.78 58.91
N ASN A 35 -22.31 -57.48 59.20
CA ASN A 35 -21.57 -56.51 58.40
C ASN A 35 -20.15 -56.21 58.93
N ARG A 36 -19.77 -56.75 60.09
CA ARG A 36 -18.46 -56.53 60.75
C ARG A 36 -17.62 -57.80 60.72
N ILE A 37 -17.22 -58.21 59.51
CA ILE A 37 -16.41 -59.40 59.24
C ILE A 37 -14.97 -58.98 58.95
N ASP A 38 -14.01 -59.76 59.45
CA ASP A 38 -12.59 -59.58 59.14
C ASP A 38 -12.32 -59.76 57.65
N GLN A 39 -11.52 -58.84 57.07
CA GLN A 39 -11.10 -58.89 55.68
C GLN A 39 -9.59 -59.00 55.58
N TYR A 40 -9.13 -59.96 54.78
CA TYR A 40 -7.71 -60.18 54.51
C TYR A 40 -7.49 -60.01 53.01
N THR A 41 -6.61 -59.08 52.63
CA THR A 41 -6.29 -58.76 51.24
C THR A 41 -4.78 -58.79 51.04
N PRO A 42 -4.28 -58.87 49.78
CA PRO A 42 -2.85 -58.79 49.51
C PRO A 42 -2.21 -57.45 49.92
N THR A 43 -2.99 -56.37 50.00
CA THR A 43 -2.53 -55.02 50.35
C THR A 43 -2.57 -54.75 51.85
N GLY A 44 -3.20 -55.63 52.64
CA GLY A 44 -3.32 -55.49 54.09
C GLY A 44 -4.48 -56.28 54.68
N SER A 45 -4.72 -56.11 55.98
CA SER A 45 -5.87 -56.72 56.67
C SER A 45 -6.66 -55.70 57.48
N MET A 46 -7.97 -55.93 57.57
CA MET A 46 -8.91 -55.18 58.39
C MET A 46 -9.61 -56.16 59.32
N ARG A 47 -9.53 -55.95 60.63
CA ARG A 47 -10.11 -56.85 61.64
C ARG A 47 -11.05 -56.13 62.57
N TYR A 48 -12.14 -56.79 62.96
CA TYR A 48 -13.12 -56.31 63.92
C TYR A 48 -13.08 -57.18 65.18
N SER A 49 -12.98 -56.54 66.36
CA SER A 49 -13.03 -57.23 67.65
C SER A 49 -14.11 -56.61 68.54
N GLN A 50 -14.94 -57.44 69.19
CA GLN A 50 -15.90 -56.94 70.18
C GLN A 50 -15.13 -56.58 71.46
N ILE A 51 -15.18 -55.31 71.83
CA ILE A 51 -14.43 -54.76 72.97
C ILE A 51 -15.31 -54.51 74.20
N GLY A 52 -16.63 -54.68 74.09
CA GLY A 52 -17.57 -54.49 75.19
C GLY A 52 -19.03 -54.62 74.79
N THR A 53 -19.92 -54.32 75.75
CA THR A 53 -21.38 -54.22 75.56
C THR A 53 -21.85 -52.91 76.19
N ASN A 54 -22.66 -52.14 75.45
CA ASN A 54 -23.27 -50.90 75.90
C ASN A 54 -24.30 -51.17 77.03
N PRO A 55 -24.67 -50.15 77.84
CA PRO A 55 -25.70 -50.28 78.89
C PRO A 55 -27.08 -50.68 78.36
N ASP A 56 -27.36 -50.39 77.09
CA ASP A 56 -28.57 -50.83 76.40
C ASP A 56 -28.49 -52.29 75.93
N GLY A 57 -27.38 -53.01 76.13
CA GLY A 57 -27.20 -54.40 75.72
C GLY A 57 -26.68 -54.60 74.29
N THR A 58 -26.31 -53.54 73.56
CA THR A 58 -25.73 -53.65 72.20
C THR A 58 -24.20 -53.82 72.22
N PRO A 59 -23.58 -54.59 71.30
CA PRO A 59 -22.12 -54.82 71.29
C PRO A 59 -21.30 -53.64 70.74
N GLN A 60 -20.14 -53.35 71.36
CA GLN A 60 -19.14 -52.37 70.89
C GLN A 60 -17.97 -53.05 70.17
N TYR A 61 -17.47 -52.47 69.07
CA TYR A 61 -16.38 -53.04 68.26
C TYR A 61 -15.23 -52.06 68.02
N ARG A 62 -14.02 -52.59 67.90
CA ARG A 62 -12.81 -51.91 67.39
C ARG A 62 -12.47 -52.44 66.00
N GLN A 63 -12.06 -51.53 65.11
CA GLN A 63 -11.56 -51.85 63.77
C GLN A 63 -10.07 -51.54 63.70
N ASP A 64 -9.25 -52.54 63.39
CA ASP A 64 -7.81 -52.39 63.18
C ASP A 64 -7.48 -52.61 61.69
N VAL A 65 -6.71 -51.70 61.09
CA VAL A 65 -6.25 -51.77 59.68
C VAL A 65 -4.72 -51.83 59.66
N GLU A 66 -4.18 -52.87 59.04
CA GLU A 66 -2.74 -53.07 58.89
C GLU A 66 -2.40 -53.21 57.40
N LEU A 67 -1.48 -52.38 56.89
CA LEU A 67 -0.97 -52.50 55.51
C LEU A 67 0.05 -53.62 55.39
N SER A 68 0.17 -54.21 54.19
CA SER A 68 1.28 -55.12 53.89
C SER A 68 2.62 -54.38 53.91
N ALA A 69 3.71 -55.10 54.15
CA ALA A 69 5.05 -54.50 54.21
C ALA A 69 5.42 -53.72 52.93
N VAL A 70 4.96 -54.21 51.77
CA VAL A 70 5.21 -53.56 50.47
C VAL A 70 4.37 -52.29 50.31
N GLU A 71 3.11 -52.28 50.71
CA GLU A 71 2.27 -51.08 50.66
C GLU A 71 2.74 -50.01 51.66
N GLN A 72 3.17 -50.42 52.85
CA GLN A 72 3.79 -49.51 53.82
C GLN A 72 5.07 -48.87 53.27
N GLN A 73 5.91 -49.64 52.55
CA GLN A 73 7.11 -49.13 51.92
C GLN A 73 6.78 -48.11 50.80
N LYS A 74 5.76 -48.38 49.99
CA LYS A 74 5.30 -47.42 48.96
C LYS A 74 4.79 -46.11 49.57
N LEU A 75 4.05 -46.19 50.67
CA LEU A 75 3.57 -44.99 51.38
C LEU A 75 4.73 -44.16 51.93
N ASN A 76 5.73 -44.82 52.52
CA ASN A 76 6.93 -44.15 53.02
C ASN A 76 7.71 -43.50 51.86
N GLN A 77 7.87 -44.20 50.74
CA GLN A 77 8.53 -43.68 49.54
C GLN A 77 7.76 -42.50 48.93
N ALA A 78 6.43 -42.55 48.91
CA ALA A 78 5.59 -41.44 48.45
C ALA A 78 5.79 -40.18 49.30
N ASN A 79 5.91 -40.34 50.62
CA ASN A 79 6.19 -39.23 51.54
C ASN A 79 7.59 -38.65 51.32
N GLU A 80 8.61 -39.48 51.06
CA GLU A 80 9.96 -39.01 50.70
C GLU A 80 9.97 -38.24 49.37
N ILE A 81 9.26 -38.72 48.37
CA ILE A 81 9.11 -38.03 47.07
C ILE A 81 8.43 -36.67 47.28
N ALA A 82 7.38 -36.59 48.10
CA ALA A 82 6.71 -35.33 48.40
C ALA A 82 7.65 -34.31 49.08
N LEU A 83 8.50 -34.76 50.00
CA LEU A 83 9.52 -33.92 50.64
C LEU A 83 10.60 -33.47 49.64
N ALA A 84 11.07 -34.36 48.78
CA ALA A 84 12.04 -34.05 47.73
C ALA A 84 11.47 -33.02 46.72
N MET A 85 10.20 -33.13 46.36
CA MET A 85 9.50 -32.15 45.52
C MET A 85 9.35 -30.79 46.20
N GLY A 86 9.08 -30.74 47.52
CA GLY A 86 9.07 -29.49 48.28
C GLY A 86 10.43 -28.79 48.31
N ASN A 87 11.52 -29.55 48.47
CA ASN A 87 12.89 -29.03 48.40
C ASN A 87 13.27 -28.56 46.98
N LEU A 88 12.83 -29.29 45.95
CA LEU A 88 13.00 -28.90 44.56
C LEU A 88 12.21 -27.61 44.23
N ALA A 89 10.96 -27.50 44.69
CA ALA A 89 10.17 -26.28 44.55
C ALA A 89 10.84 -25.07 45.23
N THR A 90 11.39 -25.26 46.43
CA THR A 90 12.12 -24.22 47.16
C THR A 90 13.39 -23.78 46.41
N SER A 91 14.21 -24.73 45.95
CA SER A 91 15.42 -24.39 45.17
C SER A 91 15.12 -23.78 43.80
N ASN A 92 13.98 -24.13 43.18
CA ASN A 92 13.52 -23.50 41.94
C ASN A 92 12.96 -22.09 42.16
N ILE A 93 12.36 -21.77 43.32
CA ILE A 93 11.98 -20.41 43.69
C ILE A 93 13.22 -19.50 43.78
N ASP A 94 14.32 -20.00 44.35
CA ASP A 94 15.58 -19.25 44.42
C ASP A 94 16.17 -19.00 43.02
N ARG A 95 16.08 -19.98 42.11
CA ARG A 95 16.46 -19.80 40.70
C ARG A 95 15.60 -18.76 39.99
N VAL A 96 14.27 -18.81 40.15
CA VAL A 96 13.37 -17.79 39.58
C VAL A 96 13.68 -16.41 40.13
N ARG A 97 13.95 -16.30 41.44
CA ARG A 97 14.33 -15.03 42.08
C ARG A 97 15.64 -14.49 41.51
N ALA A 98 16.66 -15.33 41.39
CA ALA A 98 17.97 -14.95 40.81
C ALA A 98 17.84 -14.47 39.35
N VAL A 99 17.05 -15.17 38.54
CA VAL A 99 16.78 -14.79 37.14
C VAL A 99 15.95 -13.51 37.07
N GLN A 100 15.03 -13.26 38.01
CA GLN A 100 14.25 -12.02 38.02
C GLN A 100 15.03 -10.79 38.48
N THR A 101 16.03 -10.96 39.35
CA THR A 101 16.88 -9.86 39.84
C THR A 101 18.04 -9.51 38.91
N THR A 102 18.37 -10.39 37.95
CA THR A 102 19.42 -10.13 36.97
C THR A 102 18.87 -9.27 35.82
N PRO A 103 19.48 -8.12 35.50
CA PRO A 103 19.10 -7.32 34.33
C PRO A 103 19.29 -8.11 33.03
N PHE A 104 18.52 -7.78 31.99
CA PHE A 104 18.74 -8.37 30.67
C PHE A 104 20.14 -8.01 30.15
N ASP A 105 20.89 -9.02 29.72
CA ASP A 105 22.19 -8.84 29.07
C ASP A 105 22.03 -8.88 27.56
N TYR A 106 22.31 -7.75 26.91
CA TYR A 106 22.27 -7.62 25.45
C TYR A 106 23.67 -7.46 24.84
N SER A 107 24.73 -7.70 25.60
CA SER A 107 26.12 -7.51 25.15
C SER A 107 26.50 -8.41 23.97
N GLY A 108 25.85 -9.57 23.82
CA GLY A 108 25.98 -10.47 22.67
C GLY A 108 25.06 -10.13 21.48
N ALA A 109 24.14 -9.17 21.62
CA ALA A 109 23.24 -8.78 20.54
C ALA A 109 23.90 -7.75 19.61
N PRO A 110 23.67 -7.82 18.28
CA PRO A 110 24.17 -6.80 17.36
C PRO A 110 23.74 -5.37 17.77
N GLN A 111 24.62 -4.40 17.51
CA GLN A 111 24.30 -2.98 17.72
C GLN A 111 23.19 -2.55 16.76
N ARG A 112 22.23 -1.74 17.26
CA ARG A 112 21.11 -1.26 16.43
C ARG A 112 21.63 -0.25 15.40
N VAL A 113 21.29 -0.45 14.13
CA VAL A 113 21.62 0.49 13.06
C VAL A 113 20.45 1.43 12.84
N ASN A 114 20.67 2.73 13.03
CA ASN A 114 19.64 3.78 12.94
C ASN A 114 19.71 4.62 11.67
N SER A 115 20.81 4.53 10.94
CA SER A 115 21.05 5.32 9.73
C SER A 115 22.00 4.58 8.82
N VAL A 116 21.79 4.71 7.52
CA VAL A 116 22.67 4.21 6.48
C VAL A 116 23.17 5.41 5.69
N THR A 117 24.48 5.55 5.58
CA THR A 117 25.11 6.59 4.77
C THR A 117 25.96 5.90 3.71
N PRO A 118 25.76 6.19 2.42
CA PRO A 118 26.63 5.67 1.37
C PRO A 118 28.06 6.15 1.57
N ASN A 119 29.04 5.28 1.31
CA ASN A 119 30.46 5.63 1.40
C ASN A 119 30.91 6.48 0.22
N SER A 120 30.24 6.35 -0.93
CA SER A 120 30.51 7.15 -2.11
C SER A 120 29.91 8.55 -2.02
N PRO A 121 30.67 9.61 -2.35
CA PRO A 121 30.15 10.97 -2.43
C PRO A 121 29.12 11.07 -3.56
N MET A 122 28.18 12.01 -3.43
CA MET A 122 27.25 12.31 -4.51
C MET A 122 28.02 12.91 -5.70
N SER A 123 27.91 12.28 -6.87
CA SER A 123 28.54 12.80 -8.08
C SER A 123 27.68 13.91 -8.64
N ARG A 124 28.24 15.13 -8.69
CA ARG A 124 27.53 16.29 -9.23
C ARG A 124 27.72 16.30 -10.74
N GLY A 125 26.66 16.63 -11.47
CA GLY A 125 26.71 16.78 -12.91
C GLY A 125 27.74 17.83 -13.37
N PRO A 126 27.92 17.98 -14.69
CA PRO A 126 28.87 18.91 -15.28
C PRO A 126 28.82 20.30 -14.62
N THR A 127 29.93 20.71 -13.99
CA THR A 127 30.12 22.05 -13.40
C THR A 127 30.78 22.99 -14.41
N SER A 128 30.59 24.30 -14.26
CA SER A 128 31.06 25.36 -15.17
C SER A 128 32.43 25.08 -15.81
N GLY A 129 32.56 25.39 -17.11
CA GLY A 129 33.78 25.12 -17.88
C GLY A 129 33.54 24.71 -19.34
N TYR A 130 32.29 24.56 -19.76
CA TYR A 130 31.91 24.41 -21.16
C TYR A 130 31.62 25.79 -21.72
N SER A 131 32.41 26.22 -22.71
CA SER A 131 32.13 27.43 -23.47
C SER A 131 31.83 27.04 -24.91
N ILE A 132 31.02 27.85 -25.58
CA ILE A 132 30.70 27.65 -26.99
C ILE A 132 31.37 28.79 -27.73
N GLN A 133 32.20 28.47 -28.71
CA GLN A 133 32.70 29.43 -29.67
C GLN A 133 31.52 29.85 -30.56
N ASN A 134 31.01 31.06 -30.35
CA ASN A 134 29.85 31.61 -31.05
C ASN A 134 30.21 32.73 -32.04
N SER A 135 31.48 33.12 -32.10
CA SER A 135 32.02 34.06 -33.08
C SER A 135 33.35 33.56 -33.68
N ILE A 136 33.62 34.02 -34.89
CA ILE A 136 34.84 33.75 -35.65
C ILE A 136 35.42 35.12 -36.00
N ASP A 137 36.29 35.61 -35.13
CA ASP A 137 36.86 36.97 -35.20
C ASP A 137 38.29 36.93 -35.76
N GLY A 138 38.75 38.06 -36.32
CA GLY A 138 40.16 38.24 -36.73
C GLY A 138 40.49 37.93 -38.19
N TYR A 139 39.49 37.76 -39.05
CA TYR A 139 39.68 37.72 -40.51
C TYR A 139 39.61 39.18 -40.99
N GLY A 140 40.63 39.62 -41.74
CA GLY A 140 40.69 40.98 -42.26
C GLY A 140 39.50 41.33 -43.16
N ASP A 141 39.41 42.55 -43.66
CA ASP A 141 38.33 42.92 -44.56
C ASP A 141 38.51 42.30 -45.96
N VAL A 142 37.41 41.87 -46.57
CA VAL A 142 37.41 41.42 -47.97
C VAL A 142 37.85 42.60 -48.86
N GLN A 143 38.68 42.33 -49.87
CA GLN A 143 39.06 43.34 -50.84
C GLN A 143 37.83 43.69 -51.71
N GLU A 144 37.19 44.83 -51.41
CA GLU A 144 35.99 45.32 -52.13
C GLU A 144 36.32 46.20 -53.34
N GLY A 145 37.56 46.70 -53.42
CA GLY A 145 38.01 47.59 -54.50
C GLY A 145 39.40 47.22 -55.02
N LEU A 146 39.67 47.48 -56.30
CA LEU A 146 40.98 47.27 -56.90
C LEU A 146 41.68 48.62 -57.07
N ASP A 147 42.84 48.79 -56.44
CA ASP A 147 43.69 49.96 -56.66
C ASP A 147 44.67 49.66 -57.79
N PHE A 148 44.46 50.32 -58.93
CA PHE A 148 45.31 50.19 -60.11
C PHE A 148 46.56 51.07 -60.07
N GLY A 149 46.72 51.87 -59.01
CA GLY A 149 47.82 52.80 -58.81
C GLY A 149 47.90 53.89 -59.90
N SER A 150 48.76 54.88 -59.68
CA SER A 150 49.13 55.86 -60.71
C SER A 150 50.22 55.33 -61.67
N GLY A 151 50.56 54.04 -61.61
CA GLY A 151 51.65 53.46 -62.40
C GLY A 151 51.30 53.19 -63.87
N ALA A 152 50.00 53.08 -64.18
CA ALA A 152 49.50 52.84 -65.53
C ALA A 152 48.78 54.08 -66.11
N LEU A 153 49.42 55.24 -65.99
CA LEU A 153 48.89 56.48 -66.56
C LEU A 153 48.94 56.41 -68.08
N MET A 154 47.83 56.79 -68.73
CA MET A 154 47.88 57.08 -70.15
C MET A 154 48.88 58.21 -70.39
N PRO A 155 49.73 58.14 -71.43
CA PRO A 155 50.57 59.26 -71.79
C PRO A 155 49.67 60.47 -72.05
N THR A 156 50.04 61.61 -71.47
CA THR A 156 49.28 62.84 -71.65
C THR A 156 49.33 63.26 -73.12
N VAL A 157 48.33 64.04 -73.55
CA VAL A 157 48.33 64.63 -74.89
C VAL A 157 49.62 65.42 -75.12
N ASP A 158 50.14 66.10 -74.10
CA ASP A 158 51.42 66.81 -74.16
C ASP A 158 52.61 65.88 -74.34
N ALA A 159 52.65 64.73 -73.65
CA ALA A 159 53.72 63.74 -73.82
C ALA A 159 53.69 63.10 -75.21
N LEU A 160 52.50 62.80 -75.74
CA LEU A 160 52.31 62.30 -77.10
C LEU A 160 52.73 63.35 -78.14
N ASN A 161 52.32 64.61 -77.97
CA ASN A 161 52.71 65.70 -78.85
C ASN A 161 54.22 65.98 -78.79
N ALA A 162 54.83 65.93 -77.61
CA ALA A 162 56.27 66.09 -77.45
C ALA A 162 57.06 64.95 -78.11
N ALA A 163 56.59 63.70 -78.00
CA ALA A 163 57.23 62.57 -78.66
C ALA A 163 57.06 62.61 -80.18
N GLY A 164 55.85 62.91 -80.66
CA GLY A 164 55.57 63.10 -82.08
C GLY A 164 56.37 64.27 -82.67
N GLY A 165 56.49 65.38 -81.93
CA GLY A 165 57.31 66.54 -82.30
C GLY A 165 58.79 66.22 -82.38
N LYS A 166 59.34 65.43 -81.43
CA LYS A 166 60.73 64.96 -81.49
C LYS A 166 60.97 64.07 -82.72
N ALA A 167 60.05 63.18 -83.04
CA ALA A 167 60.13 62.33 -84.23
C ALA A 167 60.01 63.16 -85.53
N TYR A 168 59.09 64.12 -85.57
CA TYR A 168 58.96 65.09 -86.66
C TYR A 168 60.28 65.85 -86.87
N ASP A 169 60.82 66.46 -85.81
CA ASP A 169 62.05 67.24 -85.87
C ASP A 169 63.25 66.41 -86.32
N ALA A 170 63.37 65.17 -85.83
CA ALA A 170 64.46 64.27 -86.20
C ALA A 170 64.41 63.93 -87.70
N VAL A 171 63.24 63.57 -88.22
CA VAL A 171 63.07 63.24 -89.64
C VAL A 171 63.26 64.48 -90.50
N TYR A 172 62.66 65.62 -90.12
CA TYR A 172 62.80 66.86 -90.87
C TYR A 172 64.26 67.34 -90.92
N LYS A 173 64.98 67.35 -89.78
CA LYS A 173 66.42 67.71 -89.74
C LYS A 173 67.26 66.77 -90.60
N GLN A 174 66.92 65.48 -90.66
CA GLN A 174 67.60 64.53 -91.54
C GLN A 174 67.41 64.89 -93.02
N TYR A 175 66.20 65.28 -93.44
CA TYR A 175 65.99 65.76 -94.80
C TYR A 175 66.67 67.12 -95.05
N ALA A 176 66.51 68.08 -94.14
CA ALA A 176 67.09 69.42 -94.24
C ALA A 176 68.63 69.38 -94.34
N SER A 177 69.30 68.56 -93.52
CA SER A 177 70.77 68.39 -93.60
C SER A 177 71.29 67.91 -94.96
N ARG A 178 70.43 67.31 -95.78
CA ARG A 178 70.75 66.90 -97.17
C ARG A 178 70.29 67.93 -98.19
N LEU A 179 69.10 68.51 -97.99
CA LEU A 179 68.51 69.48 -98.91
C LEU A 179 69.21 70.84 -98.84
N ASP A 180 69.62 71.31 -97.66
CA ASP A 180 70.26 72.60 -97.44
C ASP A 180 71.52 72.78 -98.33
N PRO A 181 72.55 71.91 -98.27
CA PRO A 181 73.73 72.05 -99.12
C PRO A 181 73.41 71.82 -100.61
N GLN A 182 72.45 70.96 -100.93
CA GLN A 182 72.03 70.74 -102.33
C GLN A 182 71.41 71.99 -102.95
N TRP A 183 70.56 72.70 -102.20
CA TRP A 183 69.94 73.93 -102.68
C TRP A 183 70.95 75.07 -102.76
N GLN A 184 71.87 75.19 -101.79
CA GLN A 184 72.96 76.16 -101.87
C GLN A 184 73.83 75.95 -103.11
N GLN A 185 74.17 74.70 -103.42
CA GLN A 185 74.94 74.37 -104.62
C GLN A 185 74.14 74.66 -105.90
N ARG A 186 72.87 74.25 -105.97
CA ARG A 186 71.99 74.52 -107.13
C ARG A 186 71.79 76.01 -107.38
N GLU A 187 71.60 76.81 -106.34
CA GLU A 187 71.47 78.26 -106.47
C GLU A 187 72.75 78.89 -107.01
N SER A 188 73.90 78.52 -106.48
CA SER A 188 75.20 78.98 -106.97
C SER A 188 75.42 78.59 -108.44
N ASP A 189 75.13 77.34 -108.79
CA ASP A 189 75.25 76.82 -110.15
C ASP A 189 74.29 77.53 -111.11
N ALA A 190 73.05 77.78 -110.69
CA ALA A 190 72.05 78.50 -111.49
C ALA A 190 72.47 79.95 -111.75
N ARG A 191 72.92 80.67 -110.70
CA ARG A 191 73.43 82.05 -110.84
C ARG A 191 74.65 82.11 -111.76
N ALA A 192 75.60 81.18 -111.61
CA ALA A 192 76.77 81.09 -112.48
C ALA A 192 76.38 80.83 -113.95
N ARG A 193 75.43 79.93 -114.21
CA ARG A 193 74.91 79.64 -115.56
C ARG A 193 74.21 80.85 -116.19
N LEU A 194 73.33 81.52 -115.44
CA LEU A 194 72.61 82.70 -115.92
C LEU A 194 73.56 83.87 -116.21
N SER A 195 74.54 84.10 -115.33
CA SER A 195 75.59 85.10 -115.55
C SER A 195 76.44 84.78 -116.78
N ALA A 196 76.82 83.51 -116.99
CA ALA A 196 77.59 83.08 -118.16
C ALA A 196 76.80 83.23 -119.48
N GLN A 197 75.47 83.20 -119.41
CA GLN A 197 74.56 83.44 -120.54
C GLN A 197 74.27 84.93 -120.79
N GLY A 198 74.88 85.85 -120.04
CA GLY A 198 74.66 87.29 -120.16
C GLY A 198 73.34 87.78 -119.57
N ILE A 199 72.64 86.94 -118.80
CA ILE A 199 71.37 87.28 -118.16
C ILE A 199 71.69 87.99 -116.83
N SER A 200 71.39 89.29 -116.75
CA SER A 200 71.64 90.08 -115.55
C SER A 200 70.62 89.80 -114.45
N GLU A 201 71.02 90.01 -113.19
CA GLU A 201 70.18 89.81 -112.00
C GLU A 201 68.89 90.67 -112.00
N ASN A 202 68.86 91.75 -112.79
CA ASN A 202 67.70 92.65 -112.92
C ASN A 202 66.71 92.23 -114.03
N SER A 203 66.97 91.14 -114.75
CA SER A 203 66.13 90.69 -115.86
C SER A 203 64.92 89.85 -115.42
N ASP A 204 63.83 89.90 -116.18
CA ASP A 204 62.64 89.06 -115.93
C ASP A 204 62.90 87.56 -116.19
N ALA A 205 63.92 87.22 -116.98
CA ALA A 205 64.35 85.84 -117.17
C ALA A 205 65.03 85.30 -115.91
N PHE A 206 65.93 86.08 -115.28
CA PHE A 206 66.54 85.73 -114.00
C PHE A 206 65.49 85.55 -112.90
N ARG A 207 64.55 86.50 -112.78
CA ARG A 207 63.46 86.42 -111.80
C ARG A 207 62.63 85.14 -111.96
N ARG A 208 62.21 84.81 -113.18
CA ARG A 208 61.41 83.60 -113.45
C ARG A 208 62.16 82.31 -113.11
N GLU A 209 63.44 82.21 -113.43
CA GLU A 209 64.23 81.02 -113.12
C GLU A 209 64.42 80.86 -111.60
N MET A 210 64.69 81.96 -110.90
CA MET A 210 64.79 81.97 -109.45
C MET A 210 63.44 81.67 -108.77
N ASP A 211 62.32 82.15 -109.32
CA ASP A 211 60.97 81.85 -108.84
C ASP A 211 60.61 80.37 -109.03
N ASN A 212 60.98 79.78 -110.18
CA ASN A 212 60.83 78.33 -110.42
C ASN A 212 61.64 77.52 -109.42
N MET A 213 62.90 77.87 -109.21
CA MET A 213 63.77 77.23 -108.22
C MET A 213 63.21 77.37 -106.79
N GLY A 214 62.60 78.52 -106.47
CA GLY A 214 61.92 78.75 -105.20
C GLY A 214 60.71 77.82 -104.99
N ARG A 215 59.94 77.55 -106.06
CA ARG A 215 58.84 76.57 -106.02
C ARG A 215 59.35 75.15 -105.86
N ASP A 216 60.34 74.73 -106.63
CA ASP A 216 60.95 73.39 -106.53
C ASP A 216 61.55 73.16 -105.13
N ARG A 217 62.16 74.21 -104.55
CA ARG A 217 62.64 74.19 -103.17
C ARG A 217 61.49 74.01 -102.19
N ASN A 218 60.46 74.83 -102.26
CA ASN A 218 59.30 74.74 -101.36
C ASN A 218 58.63 73.36 -101.45
N ASP A 219 58.52 72.77 -102.63
CA ASP A 219 57.96 71.43 -102.82
C ASP A 219 58.84 70.35 -102.18
N ALA A 220 60.17 70.44 -102.32
CA ALA A 220 61.11 69.51 -101.70
C ALA A 220 61.06 69.57 -100.16
N TYR A 221 61.01 70.76 -99.57
CA TYR A 221 60.83 70.91 -98.11
C TYR A 221 59.41 70.54 -97.68
N GLY A 222 58.39 70.79 -98.50
CA GLY A 222 57.01 70.35 -98.25
C GLY A 222 56.90 68.81 -98.20
N GLN A 223 57.58 68.12 -99.11
CA GLN A 223 57.68 66.66 -99.08
C GLN A 223 58.42 66.16 -97.82
N ALA A 224 59.50 66.84 -97.42
CA ALA A 224 60.20 66.52 -96.17
C ALA A 224 59.32 66.73 -94.93
N MET A 225 58.52 67.81 -94.89
CA MET A 225 57.54 68.06 -93.83
C MET A 225 56.45 66.99 -93.78
N TYR A 226 55.94 66.52 -94.93
CA TYR A 226 54.96 65.44 -94.98
C TYR A 226 55.51 64.12 -94.43
N MET A 227 56.74 63.76 -94.81
CA MET A 227 57.42 62.57 -94.27
C MET A 227 57.65 62.68 -92.75
N ALA A 228 58.05 63.86 -92.29
CA ALA A 228 58.21 64.14 -90.86
C ALA A 228 56.88 64.06 -90.09
N GLN A 229 55.78 64.57 -90.66
CA GLN A 229 54.44 64.49 -90.07
C GLN A 229 53.97 63.05 -89.92
N GLN A 230 54.22 62.21 -90.93
CA GLN A 230 53.88 60.80 -90.88
C GLN A 230 54.69 60.07 -89.81
N ALA A 231 56.00 60.35 -89.70
CA ALA A 231 56.85 59.78 -88.66
C ALA A 231 56.41 60.19 -87.25
N GLY A 232 56.06 61.47 -87.04
CA GLY A 232 55.52 61.96 -85.78
C GLY A 232 54.23 61.27 -85.37
N SER A 233 53.31 61.09 -86.33
CA SER A 233 52.02 60.42 -86.09
C SER A 233 52.18 58.92 -85.78
N GLN A 234 53.12 58.23 -86.45
CA GLN A 234 53.41 56.82 -86.18
C GLN A 234 54.00 56.61 -84.79
N GLU A 235 54.90 57.49 -84.35
CA GLU A 235 55.49 57.41 -83.01
C GLU A 235 54.45 57.64 -81.91
N GLN A 236 53.52 58.58 -82.13
CA GLN A 236 52.39 58.80 -81.23
C GLN A 236 51.53 57.54 -81.06
N SER A 237 51.13 56.91 -82.17
CA SER A 237 50.34 55.67 -82.14
C SER A 237 51.11 54.53 -81.46
N ARG A 238 52.42 54.39 -81.72
CA ARG A 238 53.26 53.36 -81.10
C ARG A 238 53.32 53.52 -79.58
N LEU A 239 53.47 54.75 -79.09
CA LEU A 239 53.52 55.04 -77.66
C LEU A 239 52.16 54.82 -76.98
N LEU A 240 51.07 55.20 -77.64
CA LEU A 240 49.72 54.91 -77.15
C LEU A 240 49.45 53.41 -77.04
N ASP A 241 49.82 52.63 -78.06
CA ASP A 241 49.68 51.16 -78.05
C ASP A 241 50.50 50.51 -76.93
N LEU A 242 51.74 50.95 -76.73
CA LEU A 242 52.59 50.46 -75.65
C LEU A 242 51.99 50.76 -74.28
N ALA A 243 51.45 51.97 -74.10
CA ALA A 243 50.79 52.37 -72.86
C ALA A 243 49.51 51.56 -72.58
N LEU A 244 48.68 51.32 -73.61
CA LEU A 244 47.48 50.50 -73.47
C LEU A 244 47.81 49.04 -73.11
N ARG A 245 48.85 48.46 -73.72
CA ARG A 245 49.32 47.10 -73.37
C ARG A 245 49.83 47.02 -71.93
N SER A 246 50.67 47.97 -71.52
CA SER A 246 51.17 48.03 -70.15
C SER A 246 50.04 48.20 -69.13
N ARG A 247 49.05 49.05 -69.43
CA ARG A 247 47.86 49.20 -68.59
C ARG A 247 47.04 47.92 -68.50
N GLY A 248 46.87 47.20 -69.61
CA GLY A 248 46.17 45.91 -69.64
C GLY A 248 46.84 44.87 -68.74
N GLN A 249 48.18 44.80 -68.77
CA GLN A 249 48.94 43.90 -67.89
C GLN A 249 48.80 44.29 -66.41
N ASN A 250 49.02 45.55 -66.06
CA ASN A 250 48.87 46.03 -64.69
C ASN A 250 47.44 45.80 -64.16
N ALA A 251 46.42 46.04 -64.98
CA ALA A 251 45.04 45.81 -64.59
C ALA A 251 44.75 44.32 -64.33
N ALA A 252 45.28 43.42 -65.17
CA ALA A 252 45.16 41.99 -64.97
C ALA A 252 45.88 41.50 -63.70
N GLU A 253 47.08 42.03 -63.42
CA GLU A 253 47.85 41.70 -62.22
C GLU A 253 47.13 42.15 -60.94
N VAL A 254 46.66 43.40 -60.89
CA VAL A 254 45.91 43.93 -59.75
C VAL A 254 44.62 43.15 -59.50
N SER A 255 43.87 42.83 -60.57
CA SER A 255 42.66 42.01 -60.44
C SER A 255 42.96 40.60 -59.92
N THR A 256 44.05 39.98 -60.39
CA THR A 256 44.46 38.65 -59.93
C THR A 256 44.88 38.69 -58.47
N ALA A 257 45.62 39.71 -58.06
CA ALA A 257 46.02 39.91 -56.67
C ALA A 257 44.81 40.11 -55.73
N GLY A 258 43.81 40.89 -56.15
CA GLY A 258 42.57 41.07 -55.39
C GLY A 258 41.79 39.76 -55.22
N ASN A 259 41.62 38.99 -56.31
CA ASN A 259 40.97 37.68 -56.27
C ASN A 259 41.73 36.70 -55.37
N PHE A 260 43.06 36.69 -55.43
CA PHE A 260 43.89 35.84 -54.58
C PHE A 260 43.73 36.17 -53.10
N ARG A 261 43.70 37.46 -52.74
CA ARG A 261 43.46 37.89 -51.34
C ARG A 261 42.10 37.41 -50.84
N ASN A 262 41.04 37.62 -51.62
CA ASN A 262 39.69 37.19 -51.23
C ASN A 262 39.59 35.66 -51.11
N ALA A 263 40.21 34.92 -52.04
CA ALA A 263 40.24 33.46 -51.98
C ALA A 263 41.03 32.93 -50.77
N ALA A 264 42.18 33.53 -50.45
CA ALA A 264 42.96 33.15 -49.27
C ALA A 264 42.21 33.44 -47.97
N GLN A 265 41.51 34.57 -47.90
CA GLN A 265 40.68 34.94 -46.76
C GLN A 265 39.50 33.97 -46.59
N ASP A 266 38.81 33.60 -47.66
CA ASP A 266 37.72 32.62 -47.63
C ASP A 266 38.22 31.25 -47.13
N GLN A 267 39.41 30.82 -47.56
CA GLN A 267 40.03 29.60 -47.04
C GLN A 267 40.34 29.69 -45.54
N GLN A 268 40.85 30.83 -45.07
CA GLN A 268 41.11 31.03 -43.64
C GLN A 268 39.82 31.05 -42.81
N TYR A 269 38.78 31.72 -43.30
CA TYR A 269 37.48 31.76 -42.65
C TYR A 269 36.85 30.35 -42.55
N ASN A 270 36.88 29.57 -43.63
CA ASN A 270 36.38 28.20 -43.63
C ASN A 270 37.17 27.28 -42.69
N GLN A 271 38.50 27.44 -42.61
CA GLN A 271 39.32 26.70 -41.64
C GLN A 271 38.94 27.05 -40.20
N ALA A 272 38.69 28.33 -39.93
CA ALA A 272 38.29 28.80 -38.62
C ALA A 272 36.91 28.33 -38.19
N LEU A 273 35.96 28.30 -39.13
CA LEU A 273 34.65 27.72 -38.92
C LEU A 273 34.77 26.24 -38.55
N ALA A 274 35.59 25.47 -39.28
CA ALA A 274 35.85 24.07 -38.97
C ALA A 274 36.48 23.88 -37.56
N ILE A 275 37.40 24.76 -37.16
CA ILE A 275 38.00 24.73 -35.81
C ILE A 275 36.96 25.06 -34.73
N ALA A 276 36.12 26.07 -34.96
CA ALA A 276 35.05 26.46 -34.04
C ALA A 276 34.04 25.31 -33.87
N GLU A 277 33.65 24.64 -34.96
CA GLU A 277 32.79 23.47 -34.94
C GLU A 277 33.43 22.30 -34.18
N LEU A 278 34.72 22.02 -34.41
CA LEU A 278 35.46 20.99 -33.69
C LEU A 278 35.48 21.29 -32.18
N TYR A 279 35.76 22.53 -31.80
CA TYR A 279 35.78 22.98 -30.41
C TYR A 279 34.41 22.80 -29.75
N ASN A 280 33.34 23.23 -30.41
CA ASN A 280 31.97 23.11 -29.92
C ASN A 280 31.54 21.64 -29.79
N ASN A 281 31.83 20.81 -30.79
CA ASN A 281 31.55 19.37 -30.75
C ASN A 281 32.32 18.68 -29.62
N ALA A 282 33.59 19.00 -29.43
CA ALA A 282 34.40 18.46 -28.33
C ALA A 282 33.84 18.85 -26.96
N ASN A 283 33.42 20.11 -26.77
CA ASN A 283 32.79 20.56 -25.53
C ASN A 283 31.43 19.89 -25.29
N GLN A 284 30.63 19.67 -26.33
CA GLN A 284 29.37 18.92 -26.23
C GLN A 284 29.63 17.46 -25.85
N GLN A 285 30.62 16.80 -26.45
CA GLN A 285 31.00 15.43 -26.10
C GLN A 285 31.50 15.34 -24.67
N ARG A 286 32.31 16.30 -24.20
CA ARG A 286 32.80 16.35 -22.82
C ARG A 286 31.64 16.54 -21.83
N PHE A 287 30.72 17.46 -22.12
CA PHE A 287 29.52 17.65 -21.31
C PHE A 287 28.70 16.36 -21.17
N SER A 288 28.45 15.67 -22.28
CA SER A 288 27.70 14.40 -22.27
C SER A 288 28.42 13.30 -21.49
N GLN A 289 29.77 13.21 -21.60
CA GLN A 289 30.57 12.27 -20.83
C GLN A 289 30.55 12.57 -19.32
N ASP A 290 30.66 13.84 -18.95
CA ASP A 290 30.61 14.26 -17.54
C ASP A 290 29.22 14.03 -16.95
N GLN A 291 28.17 14.26 -17.73
CA GLN A 291 26.79 13.95 -17.35
C GLN A 291 26.60 12.43 -17.14
N ALA A 292 27.11 11.60 -18.06
CA ALA A 292 27.03 10.14 -17.95
C ALA A 292 27.81 9.62 -16.74
N THR A 293 28.99 10.16 -16.48
CA THR A 293 29.84 9.80 -15.33
C THR A 293 29.16 10.18 -14.01
N ALA A 294 28.54 11.35 -13.94
CA ALA A 294 27.77 11.77 -12.77
C ALA A 294 26.54 10.89 -12.53
N ALA A 295 25.81 10.53 -13.60
CA ALA A 295 24.66 9.62 -13.51
C ALA A 295 25.08 8.23 -13.00
N PHE A 296 26.16 7.67 -13.55
CA PHE A 296 26.70 6.38 -13.11
C PHE A 296 27.15 6.42 -11.65
N GLY A 297 27.86 7.46 -11.23
CA GLY A 297 28.28 7.61 -9.83
C GLY A 297 27.08 7.67 -8.86
N ASN A 298 26.01 8.36 -9.24
CA ASN A 298 24.77 8.40 -8.44
C ASN A 298 24.01 7.06 -8.44
N GLN A 299 24.09 6.28 -9.52
CA GLN A 299 23.52 4.93 -9.58
C GLN A 299 24.24 3.98 -8.62
N VAL A 300 25.58 3.98 -8.62
CA VAL A 300 26.37 3.16 -7.68
C VAL A 300 26.08 3.57 -6.24
N ARG A 301 26.02 4.88 -5.96
CA ARG A 301 25.66 5.39 -4.62
C ARG A 301 24.27 4.92 -4.17
N ALA A 302 23.30 4.83 -5.08
CA ALA A 302 21.98 4.30 -4.77
C ALA A 302 22.01 2.79 -4.47
N GLN A 303 22.86 2.03 -5.17
CA GLN A 303 23.09 0.61 -4.86
C GLN A 303 23.71 0.44 -3.47
N GLU A 304 24.78 1.19 -3.15
CA GLU A 304 25.40 1.17 -1.81
C GLU A 304 24.38 1.49 -0.70
N PHE A 305 23.51 2.48 -0.93
CA PHE A 305 22.46 2.81 0.03
C PHE A 305 21.52 1.63 0.26
N ASN A 306 21.04 1.00 -0.81
CA ASN A 306 20.12 -0.14 -0.71
C ASN A 306 20.78 -1.35 -0.04
N GLU A 307 22.04 -1.65 -0.36
CA GLU A 307 22.82 -2.69 0.31
C GLU A 307 22.98 -2.40 1.81
N GLY A 308 23.30 -1.15 2.16
CA GLY A 308 23.41 -0.73 3.55
C GLY A 308 22.08 -0.83 4.31
N VAL A 309 20.95 -0.49 3.67
CA VAL A 309 19.61 -0.67 4.26
C VAL A 309 19.28 -2.15 4.47
N SER A 310 19.58 -3.00 3.50
CA SER A 310 19.41 -4.45 3.63
C SER A 310 20.22 -5.01 4.80
N ASN A 311 21.48 -4.60 4.92
CA ASN A 311 22.36 -5.00 6.03
C ASN A 311 21.86 -4.47 7.39
N ALA A 312 21.41 -3.21 7.44
CA ALA A 312 20.82 -2.62 8.64
C ALA A 312 19.56 -3.38 9.09
N ASN A 313 18.70 -3.77 8.16
CA ASN A 313 17.50 -4.57 8.44
C ASN A 313 17.86 -5.94 9.00
N MET A 314 18.81 -6.65 8.37
CA MET A 314 19.28 -7.94 8.86
C MET A 314 19.92 -7.83 10.26
N THR A 315 20.73 -6.79 10.49
CA THR A 315 21.35 -6.53 11.80
C THR A 315 20.29 -6.27 12.87
N ASN A 316 19.29 -5.43 12.56
CA ASN A 316 18.21 -5.12 13.50
C ASN A 316 17.30 -6.33 13.75
N ALA A 317 17.02 -7.15 12.74
CA ALA A 317 16.27 -8.40 12.89
C ALA A 317 17.03 -9.43 13.75
N GLY A 318 18.35 -9.57 13.54
CA GLY A 318 19.21 -10.42 14.38
C GLY A 318 19.24 -9.96 15.84
N ARG A 319 19.24 -8.64 16.06
CA ARG A 319 19.11 -8.06 17.40
C ARG A 319 17.75 -8.38 18.04
N GLU A 320 16.66 -8.30 17.28
CA GLU A 320 15.33 -8.65 17.77
C GLU A 320 15.23 -10.14 18.14
N ALA A 321 15.82 -11.03 17.34
CA ALA A 321 15.93 -12.45 17.66
C ALA A 321 16.72 -12.70 18.96
N ALA A 322 17.85 -12.02 19.15
CA ALA A 322 18.65 -12.14 20.39
C ALA A 322 17.87 -11.66 21.63
N ILE A 323 17.11 -10.56 21.50
CA ILE A 323 16.25 -10.06 22.58
C ILE A 323 15.14 -11.08 22.92
N MET A 324 14.51 -11.67 21.90
CA MET A 324 13.49 -12.72 22.09
C MET A 324 14.07 -13.98 22.75
N GLU A 325 15.26 -14.41 22.34
CA GLU A 325 15.94 -15.58 22.93
C GLU A 325 16.24 -15.35 24.42
N GLU A 326 16.74 -14.17 24.78
CA GLU A 326 17.03 -13.83 26.17
C GLU A 326 15.74 -13.75 27.02
N ALA A 327 14.67 -13.20 26.46
CA ALA A 327 13.35 -13.22 27.08
C ALA A 327 12.79 -14.65 27.23
N TYR A 328 13.06 -15.54 26.28
CA TYR A 328 12.66 -16.94 26.34
C TYR A 328 13.43 -17.72 27.42
N LYS A 329 14.75 -17.55 27.50
CA LYS A 329 15.59 -18.15 28.56
C LYS A 329 15.12 -17.77 29.96
N ARG A 330 14.64 -16.54 30.13
CA ARG A 330 14.06 -16.05 31.39
C ARG A 330 12.71 -16.70 31.75
N ASN A 331 11.95 -17.17 30.76
CA ASN A 331 10.65 -17.82 30.96
C ASN A 331 10.72 -19.35 31.10
N LEU A 332 11.81 -20.00 30.67
CA LEU A 332 12.00 -21.47 30.80
C LEU A 332 11.82 -21.98 32.24
N PRO A 333 12.45 -21.38 33.28
CA PRO A 333 12.31 -21.88 34.66
C PRO A 333 10.87 -21.80 35.18
N LEU A 334 10.07 -20.85 34.69
CA LEU A 334 8.66 -20.70 35.08
C LEU A 334 7.80 -21.84 34.52
N ASN A 335 8.05 -22.24 33.28
CA ASN A 335 7.33 -23.34 32.63
C ASN A 335 7.74 -24.71 33.19
N GLU A 336 9.02 -24.89 33.54
CA GLU A 336 9.51 -26.12 34.19
C GLU A 336 8.87 -26.34 35.57
N ILE A 337 8.68 -25.28 36.36
CA ILE A 337 7.99 -25.34 37.66
C ILE A 337 6.52 -25.74 37.48
N ALA A 338 5.84 -25.18 36.47
CA ALA A 338 4.44 -25.53 36.18
C ALA A 338 4.27 -27.01 35.76
N ALA A 339 5.24 -27.56 35.04
CA ALA A 339 5.25 -28.99 34.66
C ALA A 339 5.57 -29.91 35.86
N LEU A 340 6.48 -29.50 36.75
CA LEU A 340 6.89 -30.27 37.93
C LEU A 340 5.84 -30.30 39.05
N LEU A 341 5.04 -29.25 39.22
CA LEU A 341 3.90 -29.27 40.15
C LEU A 341 2.71 -30.12 39.66
N GLY A 342 2.73 -30.56 38.40
CA GLY A 342 1.61 -31.27 37.77
C GLY A 342 1.64 -32.80 37.89
N THR A 343 2.73 -33.41 38.39
CA THR A 343 2.89 -34.87 38.38
C THR A 343 2.50 -35.55 39.69
N GLY A 344 1.24 -35.98 39.77
CA GLY A 344 0.79 -37.27 40.32
C GLY A 344 0.89 -37.53 41.83
N GLY A 345 -0.23 -37.43 42.54
CA GLY A 345 -0.38 -38.00 43.89
C GLY A 345 -0.47 -39.54 43.86
N VAL A 346 0.06 -40.20 44.90
CA VAL A 346 -0.04 -41.66 45.09
C VAL A 346 -1.38 -41.97 45.77
N ASN A 347 -2.26 -42.71 45.08
CA ASN A 347 -3.55 -43.15 45.61
C ASN A 347 -3.36 -44.25 46.67
N MET A 348 -3.96 -44.08 47.85
CA MET A 348 -3.99 -45.13 48.88
C MET A 348 -4.84 -46.34 48.41
N PRO A 349 -4.46 -47.58 48.77
CA PRO A 349 -5.28 -48.76 48.50
C PRO A 349 -6.60 -48.70 49.29
N GLU A 350 -7.73 -48.77 48.59
CA GLU A 350 -9.05 -48.88 49.23
C GLU A 350 -9.36 -50.34 49.59
N PHE A 351 -9.84 -50.57 50.81
CA PHE A 351 -10.42 -51.86 51.22
C PHE A 351 -11.89 -51.89 50.80
N ASN A 352 -12.23 -52.75 49.83
CA ASN A 352 -13.60 -52.86 49.33
C ASN A 352 -14.61 -53.16 50.47
N SER A 353 -15.76 -52.49 50.43
CA SER A 353 -16.85 -52.74 51.37
C SER A 353 -17.42 -54.15 51.18
N VAL A 354 -17.48 -54.95 52.25
CA VAL A 354 -18.25 -56.20 52.26
C VAL A 354 -19.73 -55.91 51.94
N PRO A 355 -20.43 -56.77 51.17
CA PRO A 355 -21.85 -56.59 50.90
C PRO A 355 -22.63 -56.47 52.22
N GLN A 356 -23.29 -55.33 52.46
CA GLN A 356 -24.07 -55.15 53.67
C GLN A 356 -25.35 -56.00 53.59
N VAL A 357 -25.47 -57.00 54.45
CA VAL A 357 -26.68 -57.82 54.58
C VAL A 357 -27.67 -57.03 55.44
N GLY A 358 -28.72 -56.50 54.81
CA GLY A 358 -29.82 -55.84 55.51
C GLY A 358 -30.78 -56.89 56.07
N VAL A 359 -30.97 -56.90 57.39
CA VAL A 359 -32.04 -57.68 58.02
C VAL A 359 -33.19 -56.71 58.29
N ALA A 360 -34.37 -56.97 57.73
CA ALA A 360 -35.54 -56.14 57.98
C ALA A 360 -36.23 -56.59 59.27
N ALA A 361 -36.57 -55.65 60.14
CA ALA A 361 -37.32 -55.97 61.35
C ALA A 361 -38.79 -56.27 60.97
N PRO A 362 -39.44 -57.27 61.57
CA PRO A 362 -40.86 -57.52 61.35
C PRO A 362 -41.72 -56.31 61.78
N ASP A 363 -42.66 -55.87 60.93
CA ASP A 363 -43.59 -54.77 61.24
C ASP A 363 -44.80 -55.28 62.04
N TYR A 364 -44.65 -55.33 63.36
CA TYR A 364 -45.70 -55.76 64.28
C TYR A 364 -46.78 -54.69 64.46
N GLN A 365 -46.40 -53.41 64.45
CA GLN A 365 -47.33 -52.29 64.58
C GLN A 365 -48.29 -52.19 63.38
N GLY A 366 -47.79 -52.40 62.16
CA GLY A 366 -48.60 -52.43 60.95
C GLY A 366 -49.61 -53.57 60.94
N VAL A 367 -49.25 -54.76 61.43
CA VAL A 367 -50.17 -55.91 61.51
C VAL A 367 -51.30 -55.64 62.52
N VAL A 368 -50.97 -55.10 63.70
CA VAL A 368 -51.97 -54.77 64.74
C VAL A 368 -52.92 -53.66 64.27
N MET A 369 -52.40 -52.62 63.61
CA MET A 369 -53.21 -51.50 63.12
C MET A 369 -54.04 -51.86 61.88
N ASN A 370 -53.51 -52.71 61.00
CA ASN A 370 -54.26 -53.22 59.84
C ASN A 370 -55.45 -54.09 60.28
N ASN A 371 -55.28 -54.93 61.29
CA ASN A 371 -56.39 -55.70 61.86
C ASN A 371 -57.47 -54.80 62.46
N TYR A 372 -57.09 -53.72 63.15
CA TYR A 372 -58.04 -52.74 63.69
C TYR A 372 -58.76 -51.95 62.58
N ASN A 373 -58.04 -51.44 61.57
CA ASN A 373 -58.62 -50.70 60.45
C ASN A 373 -59.53 -51.56 59.57
N ASN A 374 -59.22 -52.85 59.40
CA ASN A 374 -60.10 -53.76 58.68
C ASN A 374 -61.43 -53.97 59.42
N ALA A 375 -61.39 -54.05 60.75
CA ALA A 375 -62.61 -54.09 61.56
C ALA A 375 -63.41 -52.77 61.46
N MET A 376 -62.74 -51.62 61.36
CA MET A 376 -63.37 -50.31 61.20
C MET A 376 -63.98 -50.07 59.81
N ARG A 377 -63.33 -50.52 58.72
CA ARG A 377 -63.86 -50.41 57.35
C ARG A 377 -65.09 -51.28 57.13
N GLN A 378 -65.15 -52.46 57.77
CA GLN A 378 -66.38 -53.28 57.79
C GLN A 378 -67.53 -52.54 58.47
N TYR A 379 -67.23 -51.72 59.49
CA TYR A 379 -68.22 -50.84 60.13
C TYR A 379 -68.63 -49.65 59.23
N GLU A 380 -67.69 -48.97 58.55
CA GLU A 380 -67.97 -47.79 57.70
C GLU A 380 -68.68 -48.11 56.37
N SER A 381 -68.35 -49.24 55.72
CA SER A 381 -69.00 -49.69 54.48
C SER A 381 -70.48 -50.03 54.67
N ALA A 382 -70.86 -50.48 55.87
CA ALA A 382 -72.27 -50.64 56.25
C ALA A 382 -73.01 -49.28 56.37
N MET A 383 -72.29 -48.17 56.53
CA MET A 383 -72.84 -46.82 56.71
C MET A 383 -72.83 -46.00 55.40
N ALA A 384 -71.86 -46.22 54.50
CA ALA A 384 -71.69 -45.49 53.23
C ALA A 384 -72.58 -45.99 52.06
N ALA A 385 -73.00 -47.26 52.06
CA ALA A 385 -73.95 -47.79 51.06
C ALA A 385 -75.31 -47.06 51.07
N ARG A 386 -75.62 -46.35 52.16
CA ARG A 386 -76.83 -45.53 52.30
C ARG A 386 -76.73 -44.14 51.65
N SER A 387 -75.53 -43.69 51.25
CA SER A 387 -75.23 -42.30 50.83
C SER A 387 -75.00 -42.11 49.31
N GLN A 388 -74.61 -43.15 48.57
CA GLN A 388 -74.14 -43.07 47.16
C GLN A 388 -75.22 -42.97 46.06
N GLY A 389 -76.48 -42.66 46.37
CA GLY A 389 -77.55 -42.51 45.36
C GLY A 389 -77.63 -41.14 44.67
N LEU A 390 -76.88 -40.12 45.09
CA LEU A 390 -77.19 -38.70 44.81
C LEU A 390 -76.14 -37.89 44.01
N GLY A 391 -75.01 -38.47 43.58
CA GLY A 391 -73.83 -37.70 43.12
C GLY A 391 -73.41 -37.76 41.64
N SER A 392 -74.03 -38.56 40.74
CA SER A 392 -73.45 -38.85 39.41
C SER A 392 -73.86 -37.90 38.25
N ILE A 393 -74.58 -36.80 38.50
CA ILE A 393 -75.17 -35.97 37.44
C ILE A 393 -74.34 -34.74 37.03
N PHE A 394 -73.34 -34.30 37.80
CA PHE A 394 -72.70 -32.97 37.60
C PHE A 394 -71.30 -32.94 36.96
N GLY A 395 -70.75 -34.09 36.54
CA GLY A 395 -69.37 -34.19 36.05
C GLY A 395 -69.12 -34.08 34.53
N ALA A 396 -70.14 -33.84 33.69
CA ALA A 396 -70.05 -34.12 32.25
C ALA A 396 -70.23 -32.91 31.29
N ALA A 397 -69.99 -31.66 31.72
CA ALA A 397 -70.35 -30.45 30.94
C ALA A 397 -69.19 -29.48 30.60
N GLY A 398 -67.96 -29.97 30.43
CA GLY A 398 -66.75 -29.14 30.18
C GLY A 398 -66.06 -29.28 28.82
N SER A 399 -66.56 -30.13 27.91
CA SER A 399 -65.97 -30.32 26.58
C SER A 399 -67.08 -30.47 25.53
N LEU A 400 -67.09 -29.57 24.53
CA LEU A 400 -67.63 -29.68 23.16
C LEU A 400 -68.27 -28.36 22.70
N GLY A 401 -67.67 -27.79 21.65
CA GLY A 401 -68.19 -26.62 20.94
C GLY A 401 -69.57 -26.90 20.34
N GLY A 402 -70.54 -26.05 20.67
CA GLY A 402 -71.88 -26.07 20.10
C GLY A 402 -73.04 -26.29 21.07
N ALA A 403 -72.81 -26.31 22.39
CA ALA A 403 -73.89 -26.40 23.38
C ALA A 403 -74.33 -25.01 23.88
N ALA A 404 -75.65 -24.78 23.92
CA ALA A 404 -76.23 -23.59 24.54
C ALA A 404 -75.90 -23.58 26.04
N ILE A 405 -75.29 -22.49 26.52
CA ILE A 405 -74.86 -22.36 27.92
C ILE A 405 -75.96 -21.65 28.69
N LEU A 406 -76.32 -22.18 29.87
CA LEU A 406 -77.25 -21.54 30.80
C LEU A 406 -76.83 -20.09 31.05
N SER A 407 -77.68 -19.13 30.63
CA SER A 407 -77.38 -17.70 30.78
C SER A 407 -78.55 -16.91 31.38
N ASP A 408 -79.48 -17.62 32.03
CA ASP A 408 -80.63 -17.06 32.74
C ASP A 408 -80.20 -16.20 33.93
N MET A 409 -80.74 -14.98 34.01
CA MET A 409 -80.48 -14.04 35.11
C MET A 409 -80.78 -14.62 36.50
N ARG A 410 -81.78 -15.53 36.62
CA ARG A 410 -82.15 -16.15 37.91
C ARG A 410 -81.06 -17.04 38.50
N LEU A 411 -80.10 -17.45 37.70
CA LEU A 411 -78.98 -18.30 38.13
C LEU A 411 -77.73 -17.47 38.48
N LYS A 412 -77.82 -16.14 38.41
CA LYS A 412 -76.68 -15.22 38.48
C LYS A 412 -76.87 -14.16 39.56
N THR A 413 -75.75 -13.74 40.14
CA THR A 413 -75.62 -12.74 41.20
C THR A 413 -74.52 -11.74 40.82
N ALA A 414 -74.45 -10.59 41.52
CA ALA A 414 -73.47 -9.53 41.26
C ALA A 414 -73.43 -9.09 39.78
N ILE A 415 -74.60 -8.97 39.15
CA ILE A 415 -74.73 -8.68 37.72
C ILE A 415 -74.47 -7.19 37.48
N ARG A 416 -73.45 -6.89 36.68
CA ARG A 416 -73.07 -5.53 36.32
C ARG A 416 -72.88 -5.39 34.82
N ARG A 417 -73.53 -4.41 34.19
CA ARG A 417 -73.35 -4.12 32.76
C ARG A 417 -71.95 -3.54 32.54
N ILE A 418 -71.25 -4.05 31.54
CA ILE A 418 -69.85 -3.68 31.23
C ILE A 418 -69.66 -3.15 29.82
N GLY A 419 -70.66 -3.31 28.95
CA GLY A 419 -70.56 -2.81 27.59
C GLY A 419 -71.77 -3.13 26.72
N THR A 420 -71.64 -2.77 25.45
CA THR A 420 -72.59 -3.09 24.39
C THR A 420 -71.81 -3.60 23.19
N LEU A 421 -72.23 -4.72 22.60
CA LEU A 421 -71.66 -5.26 21.37
C LEU A 421 -72.08 -4.41 20.16
N ALA A 422 -71.34 -4.55 19.06
CA ALA A 422 -71.61 -3.83 17.81
C ALA A 422 -73.01 -4.08 17.24
N ASN A 423 -73.62 -5.23 17.56
CA ASN A 423 -74.98 -5.59 17.19
C ASN A 423 -76.05 -5.10 18.18
N GLY A 424 -75.68 -4.24 19.14
CA GLY A 424 -76.59 -3.63 20.10
C GLY A 424 -76.88 -4.44 21.37
N LEU A 425 -76.34 -5.66 21.50
CA LEU A 425 -76.54 -6.50 22.69
C LEU A 425 -75.70 -6.04 23.89
N ALA A 426 -76.31 -5.96 25.07
CA ALA A 426 -75.59 -5.64 26.31
C ALA A 426 -74.73 -6.80 26.82
N THR A 427 -73.52 -6.48 27.30
CA THR A 427 -72.62 -7.43 27.98
C THR A 427 -72.50 -7.11 29.46
N TYR A 428 -72.26 -8.15 30.26
CA TYR A 428 -72.29 -8.12 31.72
C TYR A 428 -71.14 -8.93 32.33
N ALA A 429 -70.69 -8.49 33.51
CA ALA A 429 -69.94 -9.30 34.47
C ALA A 429 -70.93 -9.84 35.52
N PHE A 430 -70.79 -11.10 35.94
CA PHE A 430 -71.68 -11.75 36.92
C PHE A 430 -71.01 -12.96 37.59
N LYS A 431 -71.62 -13.47 38.67
CA LYS A 431 -71.24 -14.74 39.34
C LYS A 431 -72.43 -15.71 39.34
N TYR A 432 -72.20 -17.00 39.15
CA TYR A 432 -73.28 -17.98 39.36
C TYR A 432 -73.59 -18.16 40.85
N ILE A 433 -74.85 -18.45 41.20
CA ILE A 433 -75.25 -18.70 42.60
C ILE A 433 -74.41 -19.86 43.17
N GLY A 434 -73.73 -19.63 44.30
CA GLY A 434 -72.83 -20.59 44.95
C GLY A 434 -71.39 -20.61 44.41
N SER A 435 -71.07 -19.78 43.41
CA SER A 435 -69.72 -19.65 42.87
C SER A 435 -69.08 -18.31 43.23
N ALA A 436 -67.82 -18.33 43.64
CA ALA A 436 -67.04 -17.12 43.94
C ALA A 436 -66.41 -16.48 42.68
N ILE A 437 -66.44 -17.17 41.53
CA ILE A 437 -65.72 -16.81 40.31
C ILE A 437 -66.57 -15.86 39.45
N GLU A 438 -66.00 -14.70 39.09
CA GLU A 438 -66.62 -13.74 38.17
C GLU A 438 -66.49 -14.21 36.71
N GLN A 439 -67.56 -14.05 35.95
CA GLN A 439 -67.74 -14.49 34.58
C GLN A 439 -68.27 -13.33 33.72
N PHE A 440 -67.96 -13.33 32.43
CA PHE A 440 -68.36 -12.28 31.49
C PHE A 440 -69.22 -12.85 30.36
N GLY A 441 -70.33 -12.19 30.03
CA GLY A 441 -71.22 -12.65 28.97
C GLY A 441 -72.50 -11.84 28.80
N VAL A 442 -73.46 -12.38 28.07
CA VAL A 442 -74.76 -11.75 27.81
C VAL A 442 -75.85 -12.32 28.72
N MET A 443 -76.90 -11.54 29.00
CA MET A 443 -78.07 -12.03 29.75
C MET A 443 -79.12 -12.58 28.79
N ALA A 444 -79.58 -13.82 29.03
CA ALA A 444 -80.53 -14.48 28.13
C ALA A 444 -81.81 -13.67 27.92
N GLN A 445 -82.30 -13.00 28.97
CA GLN A 445 -83.48 -12.13 28.92
C GLN A 445 -83.30 -10.91 28.00
N ASP A 446 -82.07 -10.41 27.86
CA ASP A 446 -81.77 -9.29 26.96
C ASP A 446 -81.50 -9.76 25.54
N VAL A 447 -80.83 -10.90 25.38
CA VAL A 447 -80.64 -11.52 24.06
C VAL A 447 -81.98 -11.88 23.43
N LEU A 448 -82.93 -12.41 24.21
CA LEU A 448 -84.25 -12.80 23.72
C LEU A 448 -85.02 -11.63 23.06
N LYS A 449 -84.76 -10.38 23.47
CA LYS A 449 -85.40 -9.19 22.91
C LYS A 449 -84.84 -8.78 21.54
N VAL A 450 -83.57 -9.09 21.27
CA VAL A 450 -82.84 -8.60 20.08
C VAL A 450 -82.55 -9.73 19.09
N ARG A 451 -82.20 -10.92 19.58
CA ARG A 451 -81.95 -12.15 18.81
C ARG A 451 -82.60 -13.37 19.50
N PRO A 452 -83.93 -13.54 19.39
CA PRO A 452 -84.64 -14.63 20.04
C PRO A 452 -84.21 -16.01 19.55
N ASP A 453 -83.73 -16.13 18.31
CA ASP A 453 -83.22 -17.36 17.72
C ASP A 453 -81.91 -17.86 18.35
N ALA A 454 -81.23 -17.01 19.13
CA ALA A 454 -80.05 -17.32 19.91
C ALA A 454 -80.36 -17.81 21.34
N VAL A 455 -81.63 -17.85 21.75
CA VAL A 455 -82.05 -18.24 23.11
C VAL A 455 -82.90 -19.50 23.10
N HIS A 456 -82.55 -20.45 23.97
CA HIS A 456 -83.28 -21.69 24.16
C HIS A 456 -83.82 -21.78 25.58
N THR A 457 -85.11 -22.14 25.72
CA THR A 457 -85.67 -22.50 27.03
C THR A 457 -85.43 -23.99 27.27
N LEU A 458 -84.73 -24.32 28.34
CA LEU A 458 -84.48 -25.71 28.70
C LEU A 458 -85.70 -26.32 29.40
N PRO A 459 -85.81 -27.67 29.48
CA PRO A 459 -86.91 -28.35 30.17
C PRO A 459 -87.07 -27.97 31.65
N SER A 460 -86.00 -27.49 32.29
CA SER A 460 -86.01 -26.95 33.66
C SER A 460 -86.67 -25.57 33.79
N GLY A 461 -87.08 -24.94 32.68
CA GLY A 461 -87.66 -23.61 32.63
C GLY A 461 -86.64 -22.46 32.65
N TYR A 462 -85.33 -22.75 32.69
CA TYR A 462 -84.27 -21.76 32.60
C TYR A 462 -83.80 -21.52 31.17
N LEU A 463 -83.33 -20.30 30.89
CA LEU A 463 -82.84 -19.89 29.58
C LEU A 463 -81.34 -20.19 29.38
N ALA A 464 -81.01 -20.68 28.20
CA ALA A 464 -79.66 -20.86 27.70
C ALA A 464 -79.44 -20.04 26.42
N VAL A 465 -78.20 -19.59 26.19
CA VAL A 465 -77.83 -18.77 25.03
C VAL A 465 -76.83 -19.54 24.17
N ASP A 466 -77.10 -19.60 22.85
CA ASP A 466 -76.13 -20.04 21.86
C ASP A 466 -75.27 -18.85 21.42
N TYR A 467 -74.06 -18.77 21.96
CA TYR A 467 -73.14 -17.66 21.72
C TYR A 467 -72.71 -17.52 20.25
N ARG A 468 -72.83 -18.58 19.42
CA ARG A 468 -72.50 -18.47 17.98
C ARG A 468 -73.41 -17.50 17.28
N LYS A 469 -74.70 -17.53 17.60
CA LYS A 469 -75.70 -16.63 17.03
C LYS A 469 -75.68 -15.24 17.66
N VAL A 470 -75.06 -15.09 18.82
CA VAL A 470 -74.88 -13.78 19.47
C VAL A 470 -73.79 -12.95 18.77
N TYR A 471 -72.76 -13.58 18.20
CA TYR A 471 -71.65 -12.88 17.55
C TYR A 471 -71.66 -12.93 16.01
N ALA A 472 -72.52 -13.75 15.40
CA ALA A 472 -72.80 -13.73 13.96
C ALA A 472 -73.39 -12.40 13.49
#